data_AF-A0AAE6FW04-F1
#
_entry.id   AF-A0AAE6FW04-F1
#
_cell.length_a   1.000
_cell.length_b   1.000
_cell.length_c   1.000
_cell.angle_alpha   90.00
_cell.angle_beta   90.00
_cell.angle_gamma   90.00
#
_symmetry.space_group_name_H-M   'P 1'
#
loop_
_entity.id
_entity.type
_entity.pdbx_description
1 polymer ?
#
loop_
_entity_poly.entity_id
_entity_poly.type
_entity_poly.pdbx_seq_one_letter_code
_entity_poly.pdbx_strand_id
1 'polypeptide(L)'
;MAAIREALIEEFPVCVTSFVTDDVSQQTEQFILVNSTKPLPKGLLYELLPGTSARLPSALDRRRLPALLLERMNLDEGSPLQGMIQTATNPRGLIKDNSILRMLEYSLNDGVLYRFSLSEDGPPDVEKMLEVLHAFWTAVKEVFKAAWGLPPKKSRLMHGAGIISMGLLMDAISDRYRDRRYPSAAQFATDLLPLRDVCRWTTGFWDFGPGQQRKWNEVQNTSKDIELLTNYLMVQYKSLVWSRATSIAESPTSKEDKKRKERK
;
A
#
# COMPACT_ATOMS: atom_id res chain seq x y z
N MET A 1 -20.33 -21.22 19.71
CA MET A 1 -20.91 -22.51 20.16
C MET A 1 -20.46 -22.87 21.58
N ALA A 2 -20.72 -22.01 22.57
CA ALA A 2 -20.49 -22.39 23.97
C ALA A 2 -21.72 -23.18 24.50
N ALA A 3 -22.92 -22.68 24.24
CA ALA A 3 -24.19 -23.29 24.63
C ALA A 3 -24.38 -24.75 24.14
N ILE A 4 -24.03 -25.08 22.88
CA ILE A 4 -24.10 -26.46 22.37
C ILE A 4 -23.09 -27.37 23.08
N ARG A 5 -21.90 -26.85 23.41
CA ARG A 5 -20.82 -27.62 24.01
C ARG A 5 -21.02 -27.86 25.51
N GLU A 6 -21.79 -27.00 26.17
CA GLU A 6 -22.06 -27.01 27.61
C GLU A 6 -23.46 -27.58 27.95
N ALA A 7 -24.27 -27.86 26.94
CA ALA A 7 -25.62 -28.38 27.13
C ALA A 7 -25.60 -29.89 27.49
N LEU A 8 -26.19 -30.22 28.65
CA LEU A 8 -26.42 -31.58 29.12
C LEU A 8 -27.84 -32.05 28.77
N ILE A 9 -28.22 -31.94 27.50
CA ILE A 9 -29.51 -32.43 26.98
C ILE A 9 -29.25 -33.35 25.78
N GLU A 10 -30.04 -34.41 25.65
CA GLU A 10 -29.87 -35.39 24.56
C GLU A 10 -30.12 -34.79 23.17
N GLU A 11 -31.05 -33.83 23.06
CA GLU A 11 -31.37 -33.14 21.81
C GLU A 11 -31.29 -31.63 21.99
N PHE A 12 -30.44 -30.97 21.20
CA PHE A 12 -30.33 -29.51 21.15
C PHE A 12 -30.88 -29.03 19.80
N PRO A 13 -32.05 -28.39 19.75
CA PRO A 13 -32.60 -27.89 18.49
C PRO A 13 -31.70 -26.78 17.93
N VAL A 14 -31.16 -27.00 16.73
CA VAL A 14 -30.34 -26.02 16.00
C VAL A 14 -31.12 -25.57 14.77
N CYS A 15 -31.39 -24.28 14.66
CA CYS A 15 -31.89 -23.71 13.41
C CYS A 15 -30.76 -23.70 12.39
N VAL A 16 -30.89 -24.52 11.35
CA VAL A 16 -29.98 -24.53 10.20
C VAL A 16 -30.66 -23.80 9.05
N THR A 17 -30.05 -22.70 8.61
CA THR A 17 -30.39 -22.08 7.33
C THR A 17 -29.39 -22.57 6.30
N SER A 18 -29.86 -23.24 5.25
CA SER A 18 -29.03 -23.67 4.13
C SER A 18 -29.44 -22.92 2.86
N PHE A 19 -28.44 -22.61 2.04
CA PHE A 19 -28.62 -21.99 0.73
C PHE A 19 -28.05 -22.96 -0.31
N VAL A 20 -28.83 -23.26 -1.34
CA VAL A 20 -28.42 -24.14 -2.43
C VAL A 20 -28.44 -23.33 -3.71
N THR A 21 -27.30 -23.30 -4.40
CA THR A 21 -27.16 -22.70 -5.72
C THR A 21 -26.10 -23.49 -6.50
N ASP A 22 -26.30 -23.58 -7.82
CA ASP A 22 -25.36 -24.20 -8.75
C ASP A 22 -24.24 -23.24 -9.20
N ASP A 23 -24.27 -21.97 -8.75
CA ASP A 23 -23.29 -20.94 -9.10
C ASP A 23 -22.37 -20.58 -7.92
N VAL A 24 -21.05 -20.76 -8.12
CA VAL A 24 -20.00 -20.44 -7.14
C VAL A 24 -19.98 -18.94 -6.78
N SER A 25 -20.33 -18.05 -7.72
CA SER A 25 -20.37 -16.61 -7.44
C SER A 25 -21.47 -16.29 -6.42
N GLN A 26 -22.66 -16.83 -6.62
CA GLN A 26 -23.78 -16.73 -5.66
C GLN A 26 -23.47 -17.40 -4.30
N GLN A 27 -22.76 -18.54 -4.28
CA GLN A 27 -22.31 -19.15 -3.02
C GLN A 27 -21.39 -18.22 -2.24
N THR A 28 -20.40 -17.63 -2.92
CA THR A 28 -19.43 -16.70 -2.33
C THR A 28 -20.10 -15.44 -1.80
N GLU A 29 -21.04 -14.87 -2.57
CA GLU A 29 -21.87 -13.73 -2.15
C GLU A 29 -22.63 -14.04 -0.86
N GLN A 30 -23.43 -15.11 -0.84
CA GLN A 30 -24.25 -15.45 0.33
C GLN A 30 -23.38 -15.79 1.54
N PHE A 31 -22.25 -16.47 1.32
CA PHE A 31 -21.26 -16.74 2.36
C PHE A 31 -20.73 -15.45 2.99
N ILE A 32 -20.38 -14.44 2.17
CA ILE A 32 -19.94 -13.13 2.64
C ILE A 32 -21.06 -12.40 3.40
N LEU A 33 -22.27 -12.36 2.86
CA LEU A 33 -23.40 -11.62 3.45
C LEU A 33 -23.82 -12.20 4.80
N VAL A 34 -23.99 -13.53 4.89
CA VAL A 34 -24.37 -14.23 6.13
C VAL A 34 -23.31 -14.02 7.23
N ASN A 35 -22.02 -14.06 6.86
CA ASN A 35 -20.91 -13.92 7.81
C ASN A 35 -20.42 -12.47 7.98
N SER A 36 -21.07 -11.49 7.36
CA SER A 36 -20.75 -10.07 7.57
C SER A 36 -21.13 -9.61 9.00
N THR A 37 -22.07 -10.30 9.65
CA THR A 37 -22.62 -9.95 10.97
C THR A 37 -21.98 -10.71 12.16
N LYS A 38 -21.25 -11.82 11.92
CA LYS A 38 -20.40 -12.56 12.90
C LYS A 38 -19.21 -13.22 12.18
N PRO A 39 -18.00 -13.24 12.78
CA PRO A 39 -16.82 -12.82 12.03
C PRO A 39 -16.11 -13.97 11.33
N LEU A 40 -16.20 -14.02 10.00
CA LEU A 40 -15.04 -14.46 9.23
C LEU A 40 -13.85 -13.58 9.60
N PRO A 41 -12.62 -14.12 9.67
CA PRO A 41 -11.43 -13.30 9.75
C PRO A 41 -11.47 -12.26 8.62
N LYS A 42 -11.34 -10.97 8.96
CA LYS A 42 -11.47 -9.88 7.98
C LYS A 42 -10.56 -10.07 6.75
N GLY A 43 -9.37 -10.64 6.94
CA GLY A 43 -8.46 -10.96 5.84
C GLY A 43 -9.06 -11.95 4.84
N LEU A 44 -9.71 -13.02 5.32
CA LEU A 44 -10.39 -13.98 4.44
C LEU A 44 -11.56 -13.33 3.70
N LEU A 45 -12.33 -12.47 4.37
CA LEU A 45 -13.39 -11.71 3.72
C LEU A 45 -12.83 -10.84 2.58
N TYR A 46 -11.73 -10.12 2.82
CA TYR A 46 -11.11 -9.26 1.81
C TYR A 46 -10.53 -10.05 0.63
N GLU A 47 -9.97 -11.23 0.88
CA GLU A 47 -9.45 -12.13 -0.16
C GLU A 47 -10.55 -12.66 -1.09
N LEU A 48 -11.81 -12.73 -0.64
CA LEU A 48 -12.95 -13.17 -1.46
C LEU A 48 -13.62 -12.03 -2.25
N LEU A 49 -13.34 -10.76 -1.92
CA LEU A 49 -13.99 -9.62 -2.57
C LEU A 49 -13.75 -9.53 -4.08
N PRO A 50 -12.53 -9.78 -4.61
CA PRO A 50 -12.25 -9.64 -6.05
C PRO A 50 -13.09 -10.58 -6.92
N GLY A 51 -13.32 -11.81 -6.45
CA GLY A 51 -14.12 -12.82 -7.15
C GLY A 51 -15.65 -12.67 -7.00
N THR A 52 -16.11 -11.69 -6.22
CA THR A 52 -17.54 -11.51 -5.95
C THR A 52 -18.16 -10.51 -6.93
N SER A 53 -19.07 -10.97 -7.79
CA SER A 53 -19.78 -10.14 -8.79
C SER A 53 -21.02 -9.42 -8.23
N ALA A 54 -21.47 -9.82 -7.04
CA ALA A 54 -22.70 -9.35 -6.42
C ALA A 54 -22.69 -7.88 -5.93
N ARG A 55 -23.89 -7.32 -5.70
CA ARG A 55 -24.05 -6.07 -4.97
C ARG A 55 -23.74 -6.29 -3.49
N LEU A 56 -22.60 -5.76 -3.06
CA LEU A 56 -22.18 -5.80 -1.66
C LEU A 56 -22.63 -4.54 -0.91
N PRO A 57 -22.70 -4.59 0.43
CA PRO A 57 -22.79 -3.40 1.25
C PRO A 57 -21.69 -2.40 0.87
N SER A 58 -22.01 -1.10 0.85
CA SER A 58 -21.12 -0.05 0.34
C SER A 58 -19.72 -0.05 0.97
N ALA A 59 -19.60 -0.41 2.25
CA ALA A 59 -18.32 -0.52 2.93
C ALA A 59 -17.42 -1.65 2.40
N LEU A 60 -17.99 -2.78 1.98
CA LEU A 60 -17.26 -3.91 1.38
C LEU A 60 -16.97 -3.66 -0.09
N ASP A 61 -17.91 -3.04 -0.81
CA ASP A 61 -17.75 -2.68 -2.21
C ASP A 61 -16.57 -1.71 -2.42
N ARG A 62 -16.42 -0.71 -1.54
CA ARG A 62 -15.25 0.19 -1.56
C ARG A 62 -13.90 -0.53 -1.38
N ARG A 63 -13.89 -1.71 -0.76
CA ARG A 63 -12.68 -2.52 -0.55
C ARG A 63 -12.41 -3.52 -1.66
N ARG A 64 -13.32 -3.69 -2.63
CA ARG A 64 -13.18 -4.64 -3.74
C ARG A 64 -11.97 -4.32 -4.62
N LEU A 65 -11.83 -3.07 -5.06
CA LEU A 65 -10.69 -2.64 -5.89
C LEU A 65 -9.35 -2.72 -5.12
N PRO A 66 -9.22 -2.20 -3.88
CA PRO A 66 -8.02 -2.42 -3.07
C PRO A 66 -7.66 -3.90 -2.88
N ALA A 67 -8.66 -4.77 -2.66
CA ALA A 67 -8.44 -6.21 -2.52
C ALA A 67 -7.94 -6.85 -3.81
N LEU A 68 -8.50 -6.46 -4.96
CA LEU A 68 -8.07 -6.95 -6.27
C LEU A 68 -6.61 -6.57 -6.56
N LEU A 69 -6.24 -5.31 -6.30
CA LEU A 69 -4.86 -4.85 -6.46
C LEU A 69 -3.91 -5.60 -5.52
N LEU A 70 -4.31 -5.82 -4.26
CA LEU A 70 -3.51 -6.60 -3.30
C LEU A 70 -3.29 -8.03 -3.78
N GLU A 71 -4.35 -8.70 -4.25
CA GLU A 71 -4.28 -10.05 -4.78
C GLU A 71 -3.30 -10.13 -5.96
N ARG A 72 -3.46 -9.25 -6.95
CA ARG A 72 -2.59 -9.13 -8.12
C ARG A 72 -1.13 -8.87 -7.73
N MET A 73 -0.88 -7.93 -6.81
CA MET A 73 0.45 -7.68 -6.26
C MET A 73 1.06 -8.89 -5.54
N ASN A 74 0.25 -9.81 -5.01
CA ASN A 74 0.75 -11.00 -4.31
C ASN A 74 0.94 -12.21 -5.23
N LEU A 75 0.17 -12.31 -6.31
CA LEU A 75 0.12 -13.49 -7.19
C LEU A 75 0.86 -13.29 -8.52
N ASP A 76 0.80 -12.10 -9.10
CA ASP A 76 1.32 -11.85 -10.45
C ASP A 76 2.81 -12.16 -10.56
N GLU A 77 3.16 -12.85 -11.64
CA GLU A 77 4.55 -13.11 -11.98
C GLU A 77 5.28 -11.80 -12.27
N GLY A 78 6.44 -11.60 -11.65
CA GLY A 78 7.22 -10.37 -11.79
C GLY A 78 6.82 -9.26 -10.82
N SER A 79 5.76 -9.43 -10.00
CA SER A 79 5.49 -8.49 -8.91
C SER A 79 6.66 -8.48 -7.90
N PRO A 80 7.14 -7.28 -7.48
CA PRO A 80 8.17 -7.17 -6.43
C PRO A 80 7.71 -7.73 -5.08
N LEU A 81 6.40 -7.83 -4.87
CA LEU A 81 5.75 -8.28 -3.63
C LEU A 81 5.14 -9.69 -3.75
N GLN A 82 5.45 -10.42 -4.83
CA GLN A 82 4.94 -11.76 -5.07
C GLN A 82 5.19 -12.67 -3.86
N GLY A 83 4.12 -13.24 -3.30
CA GLY A 83 4.13 -14.11 -2.12
C GLY A 83 4.55 -13.43 -0.81
N MET A 84 4.75 -12.11 -0.79
CA MET A 84 5.22 -11.38 0.40
C MET A 84 4.08 -10.90 1.29
N ILE A 85 2.85 -10.84 0.77
CA ILE A 85 1.68 -10.33 1.49
C ILE A 85 0.98 -11.50 2.20
N GLN A 86 0.80 -11.34 3.51
CA GLN A 86 0.16 -12.33 4.36
C GLN A 86 -1.35 -12.27 4.19
N THR A 87 -1.91 -13.27 3.51
CA THR A 87 -3.36 -13.47 3.33
C THR A 87 -3.81 -14.74 4.07
N ALA A 88 -5.10 -15.11 3.97
CA ALA A 88 -5.57 -16.35 4.58
C ALA A 88 -5.00 -17.58 3.83
N THR A 89 -4.85 -17.48 2.51
CA THR A 89 -4.22 -18.54 1.70
C THR A 89 -2.69 -18.50 1.72
N ASN A 90 -2.08 -17.34 2.01
CA ASN A 90 -0.63 -17.19 2.20
C ASN A 90 -0.27 -16.73 3.63
N PRO A 91 -0.33 -17.63 4.64
CA PRO A 91 -0.06 -17.26 6.03
C PRO A 91 1.42 -16.94 6.31
N ARG A 92 2.34 -17.25 5.39
CA ARG A 92 3.79 -17.04 5.55
C ARG A 92 4.29 -15.69 5.04
N GLY A 93 3.41 -14.87 4.46
CA GLY A 93 3.76 -13.51 4.03
C GLY A 93 4.37 -12.67 5.16
N LEU A 94 5.29 -11.80 4.79
CA LEU A 94 6.03 -10.93 5.72
C LEU A 94 5.25 -9.65 6.05
N ILE A 95 4.44 -9.17 5.11
CA ILE A 95 3.66 -7.93 5.24
C ILE A 95 2.22 -8.29 5.56
N LYS A 96 1.61 -7.61 6.56
CA LYS A 96 0.18 -7.79 6.85
C LYS A 96 -0.68 -7.22 5.72
N ASP A 97 -1.61 -8.02 5.21
CA ASP A 97 -2.66 -7.64 4.24
C ASP A 97 -3.26 -6.26 4.53
N ASN A 98 -3.71 -6.01 5.75
CA ASN A 98 -4.39 -4.77 6.13
C ASN A 98 -3.50 -3.53 5.98
N SER A 99 -2.18 -3.68 6.05
CA SER A 99 -1.25 -2.57 5.78
C SER A 99 -1.19 -2.22 4.31
N ILE A 100 -1.24 -3.22 3.42
CA ILE A 100 -1.31 -3.01 1.97
C ILE A 100 -2.68 -2.44 1.60
N LEU A 101 -3.77 -3.00 2.13
CA LEU A 101 -5.13 -2.48 1.90
C LEU A 101 -5.25 -1.00 2.29
N ARG A 102 -4.78 -0.62 3.48
CA ARG A 102 -4.79 0.79 3.91
C ARG A 102 -3.93 1.68 3.02
N MET A 103 -2.76 1.20 2.62
CA MET A 103 -1.87 1.93 1.71
C MET A 103 -2.56 2.19 0.36
N LEU A 104 -3.18 1.17 -0.24
CA LEU A 104 -3.94 1.28 -1.48
C LEU A 104 -5.16 2.19 -1.31
N GLU A 105 -5.89 2.07 -0.20
CA GLU A 105 -7.03 2.95 0.13
C GLU A 105 -6.61 4.43 0.18
N TYR A 106 -5.45 4.77 0.75
CA TYR A 106 -4.98 6.16 0.74
C TYR A 106 -4.73 6.66 -0.70
N SER A 107 -4.00 5.89 -1.51
CA SER A 107 -3.66 6.32 -2.87
C SER A 107 -4.86 6.32 -3.83
N LEU A 108 -5.84 5.43 -3.61
CA LEU A 108 -7.09 5.39 -4.37
C LEU A 108 -8.05 6.53 -4.01
N ASN A 109 -7.93 7.16 -2.84
CA ASN A 109 -8.78 8.29 -2.46
C ASN A 109 -8.22 9.64 -2.93
N ASP A 110 -6.91 9.86 -2.81
CA ASP A 110 -6.30 11.18 -3.07
C ASP A 110 -4.84 11.09 -3.57
N GLY A 111 -4.46 9.93 -4.13
CA GLY A 111 -3.08 9.68 -4.57
C GLY A 111 -2.95 9.42 -6.07
N VAL A 112 -1.82 8.81 -6.45
CA VAL A 112 -1.56 8.49 -7.86
C VAL A 112 -2.60 7.53 -8.43
N LEU A 113 -3.08 6.57 -7.63
CA LEU A 113 -4.03 5.57 -8.10
C LEU A 113 -5.42 6.13 -8.37
N TYR A 114 -5.82 7.20 -7.66
CA TYR A 114 -7.12 7.85 -7.88
C TYR A 114 -7.34 8.24 -9.35
N ARG A 115 -6.29 8.74 -10.02
CA ARG A 115 -6.32 9.13 -11.44
C ARG A 115 -6.68 8.00 -12.41
N PHE A 116 -6.43 6.75 -12.01
CA PHE A 116 -6.74 5.57 -12.82
C PHE A 116 -8.05 4.91 -12.37
N SER A 117 -8.61 5.35 -11.23
CA SER A 117 -9.90 4.90 -10.73
C SER A 117 -11.06 5.67 -11.37
N LEU A 118 -10.81 6.92 -11.76
CA LEU A 118 -11.73 7.77 -12.51
C LEU A 118 -11.55 7.52 -14.01
N SER A 119 -12.27 6.55 -14.55
CA SER A 119 -12.42 6.42 -16.00
C SER A 119 -13.75 7.06 -16.41
N GLU A 120 -13.71 8.12 -17.23
CA GLU A 120 -14.92 8.85 -17.68
C GLU A 120 -15.91 7.95 -18.45
N ASP A 121 -15.42 6.87 -19.07
CA ASP A 121 -16.21 5.99 -19.95
C ASP A 121 -16.07 4.48 -19.64
N GLY A 122 -15.62 4.09 -18.44
CA GLY A 122 -15.29 2.67 -18.20
C GLY A 122 -14.87 2.27 -16.79
N PRO A 123 -14.56 0.98 -16.58
CA PRO A 123 -14.10 0.48 -15.28
C PRO A 123 -12.72 1.05 -14.90
N PRO A 124 -12.32 0.99 -13.61
CA PRO A 124 -10.98 1.35 -13.16
C PRO A 124 -9.89 0.66 -13.99
N ASP A 125 -8.85 1.41 -14.37
CA ASP A 125 -7.72 0.85 -15.12
C ASP A 125 -6.73 0.16 -14.17
N VAL A 126 -7.06 -1.10 -13.85
CA VAL A 126 -6.30 -1.94 -12.91
C VAL A 126 -4.86 -2.17 -13.39
N GLU A 127 -4.65 -2.34 -14.69
CA GLU A 127 -3.32 -2.59 -15.23
C GLU A 127 -2.39 -1.38 -15.05
N LYS A 128 -2.88 -0.16 -15.34
CA LYS A 128 -2.10 1.05 -15.05
C LYS A 128 -1.78 1.22 -13.56
N MET A 129 -2.73 0.89 -12.67
CA MET A 129 -2.49 0.94 -11.23
C MET A 129 -1.37 -0.03 -10.82
N LEU A 130 -1.40 -1.26 -11.36
CA LEU A 130 -0.37 -2.27 -11.11
C LEU A 130 0.98 -1.85 -11.68
N GLU A 131 1.03 -1.24 -12.86
CA GLU A 131 2.28 -0.70 -13.43
C GLU A 131 2.95 0.31 -12.47
N VAL A 132 2.17 1.24 -11.89
CA VAL A 132 2.65 2.21 -10.90
C VAL A 132 3.17 1.50 -9.65
N LEU A 133 2.37 0.60 -9.09
CA LEU A 133 2.70 -0.14 -7.87
C LEU A 133 3.96 -0.99 -8.06
N HIS A 134 4.05 -1.74 -9.16
CA HIS A 134 5.21 -2.55 -9.49
C HIS A 134 6.45 -1.68 -9.71
N ALA A 135 6.34 -0.56 -10.44
CA ALA A 135 7.44 0.37 -10.63
C ALA A 135 7.96 0.92 -9.30
N PHE A 136 7.06 1.36 -8.42
CA PHE A 136 7.42 1.92 -7.13
C PHE A 136 8.07 0.87 -6.21
N TRP A 137 7.44 -0.29 -6.02
CA TRP A 137 7.98 -1.31 -5.12
C TRP A 137 9.25 -1.96 -5.65
N THR A 138 9.46 -1.99 -6.98
CA THR A 138 10.76 -2.35 -7.57
C THR A 138 11.83 -1.34 -7.14
N ALA A 139 11.55 -0.04 -7.25
CA ALA A 139 12.48 1.00 -6.83
C ALA A 139 12.80 0.92 -5.33
N VAL A 140 11.79 0.70 -4.49
CA VAL A 140 11.97 0.53 -3.04
C VAL A 140 12.86 -0.68 -2.73
N LYS A 141 12.61 -1.83 -3.39
CA LYS A 141 13.42 -3.04 -3.24
C LYS A 141 14.88 -2.80 -3.58
N GLU A 142 15.16 -2.09 -4.68
CA GLU A 142 16.53 -1.83 -5.12
C GLU A 142 17.24 -0.80 -4.23
N VAL A 143 16.58 0.31 -3.88
CA VAL A 143 17.18 1.37 -3.05
C VAL A 143 17.42 0.91 -1.61
N PHE A 144 16.48 0.13 -1.05
CA PHE A 144 16.51 -0.34 0.33
C PHE A 144 16.76 -1.85 0.44
N LYS A 145 17.59 -2.42 -0.44
CA LYS A 145 17.87 -3.86 -0.53
C LYS A 145 18.22 -4.53 0.80
N ALA A 146 18.98 -3.85 1.65
CA ALA A 146 19.37 -4.35 2.97
C ALA A 146 18.21 -4.45 3.99
N ALA A 147 17.12 -3.71 3.76
CA ALA A 147 15.92 -3.70 4.59
C ALA A 147 14.75 -4.50 3.97
N TRP A 148 14.84 -4.84 2.69
CA TRP A 148 13.81 -5.57 1.94
C TRP A 148 13.76 -7.05 2.32
N GLY A 149 12.55 -7.64 2.33
CA GLY A 149 12.37 -9.07 2.56
C GLY A 149 12.74 -9.57 3.97
N LEU A 150 13.05 -8.67 4.90
CA LEU A 150 13.29 -9.01 6.29
C LEU A 150 11.96 -9.03 7.08
N PRO A 151 11.81 -9.89 8.10
CA PRO A 151 10.66 -9.87 8.98
C PRO A 151 10.44 -8.49 9.62
N PRO A 152 9.20 -8.07 9.92
CA PRO A 152 8.90 -6.75 10.51
C PRO A 152 9.63 -6.45 11.84
N LYS A 153 10.11 -7.48 12.55
CA LYS A 153 10.94 -7.35 13.75
C LYS A 153 12.40 -6.95 13.46
N LYS A 154 12.86 -7.14 12.22
CA LYS A 154 14.21 -6.85 11.72
C LYS A 154 14.24 -5.68 10.73
N SER A 155 13.09 -5.30 10.15
CA SER A 155 12.97 -4.18 9.23
C SER A 155 11.64 -3.46 9.41
N ARG A 156 11.71 -2.16 9.71
CA ARG A 156 10.54 -1.29 9.78
C ARG A 156 9.98 -0.90 8.41
N LEU A 157 10.76 -1.10 7.34
CA LEU A 157 10.28 -0.95 5.97
C LEU A 157 9.17 -1.96 5.66
N MET A 158 9.38 -3.23 6.05
CA MET A 158 8.42 -4.32 5.85
C MET A 158 7.29 -4.34 6.90
N HIS A 159 7.33 -3.43 7.87
CA HIS A 159 6.32 -3.27 8.89
C HIS A 159 5.17 -2.38 8.39
N GLY A 160 3.98 -2.52 8.97
CA GLY A 160 2.78 -1.80 8.53
C GLY A 160 2.92 -0.29 8.46
N ALA A 161 3.63 0.32 9.42
CA ALA A 161 3.90 1.76 9.39
C ALA A 161 4.80 2.15 8.20
N GLY A 162 5.85 1.37 7.92
CA GLY A 162 6.72 1.61 6.77
C GLY A 162 5.98 1.46 5.45
N ILE A 163 5.19 0.39 5.29
CA ILE A 163 4.40 0.15 4.07
C ILE A 163 3.46 1.31 3.76
N ILE A 164 2.71 1.79 4.77
CA ILE A 164 1.76 2.90 4.59
C ILE A 164 2.50 4.21 4.30
N SER A 165 3.54 4.54 5.08
CA SER A 165 4.31 5.77 4.87
C SER A 165 5.03 5.81 3.51
N MET A 166 5.54 4.67 3.04
CA MET A 166 6.15 4.56 1.71
C MET A 166 5.11 4.71 0.60
N GLY A 167 3.89 4.19 0.76
CA GLY A 167 2.82 4.42 -0.22
C GLY A 167 2.40 5.89 -0.31
N LEU A 168 2.32 6.60 0.81
CA LEU A 168 2.09 8.05 0.78
C LEU A 168 3.24 8.78 0.10
N LEU A 169 4.50 8.35 0.31
CA LEU A 169 5.65 8.90 -0.39
C LEU A 169 5.61 8.60 -1.91
N MET A 170 5.09 7.45 -2.33
CA MET A 170 4.83 7.15 -3.76
C MET A 170 3.92 8.20 -4.39
N ASP A 171 2.84 8.58 -3.70
CA ASP A 171 1.92 9.61 -4.16
C ASP A 171 2.65 10.95 -4.35
N ALA A 172 3.40 11.37 -3.33
CA ALA A 172 4.16 12.64 -3.37
C ALA A 172 5.26 12.67 -4.44
N ILE A 173 5.94 11.55 -4.70
CA ILE A 173 6.90 11.45 -5.81
C ILE A 173 6.14 11.52 -7.13
N SER A 174 5.04 10.80 -7.26
CA SER A 174 4.24 10.74 -8.50
C SER A 174 3.66 12.10 -8.89
N ASP A 175 3.32 12.95 -7.93
CA ASP A 175 2.84 14.31 -8.17
C ASP A 175 3.88 15.19 -8.88
N ARG A 176 5.17 14.98 -8.62
CA ARG A 176 6.26 15.69 -9.33
C ARG A 176 6.30 15.35 -10.82
N TYR A 177 5.75 14.22 -11.21
CA TYR A 177 5.71 13.74 -12.59
C TYR A 177 4.30 13.85 -13.20
N ARG A 178 3.46 14.78 -12.70
CA ARG A 178 2.06 14.95 -13.16
C ARG A 178 1.92 15.18 -14.67
N ASP A 179 2.91 15.79 -15.32
CA ASP A 179 2.92 15.99 -16.79
C ASP A 179 3.18 14.70 -17.57
N ARG A 180 3.48 13.60 -16.86
CA ARG A 180 3.62 12.25 -17.40
C ARG A 180 2.55 11.34 -16.80
N ARG A 181 2.37 10.17 -17.41
CA ARG A 181 1.38 9.18 -16.96
C ARG A 181 1.67 8.68 -15.55
N TYR A 182 2.89 8.18 -15.30
CA TYR A 182 3.44 7.91 -13.97
C TYR A 182 4.97 7.71 -14.05
N PRO A 183 5.72 7.76 -12.93
CA PRO A 183 7.17 7.55 -12.95
C PRO A 183 7.55 6.08 -13.20
N SER A 184 8.60 5.86 -13.99
CA SER A 184 9.21 4.52 -14.10
C SER A 184 9.95 4.12 -12.81
N ALA A 185 10.27 2.83 -12.66
CA ALA A 185 11.04 2.33 -11.51
C ALA A 185 12.39 3.06 -11.34
N ALA A 186 13.08 3.39 -12.43
CA ALA A 186 14.33 4.14 -12.39
C ALA A 186 14.15 5.58 -11.87
N GLN A 187 13.02 6.22 -12.21
CA GLN A 187 12.69 7.57 -11.74
C GLN A 187 12.32 7.55 -10.27
N PHE A 188 11.47 6.61 -9.84
CA PHE A 188 11.21 6.39 -8.41
C PHE A 188 12.52 6.13 -7.64
N ALA A 189 13.42 5.31 -8.18
CA ALA A 189 14.71 5.03 -7.54
C ALA A 189 15.57 6.28 -7.43
N THR A 190 15.56 7.15 -8.45
CA THR A 190 16.28 8.43 -8.43
C THR A 190 15.79 9.34 -7.30
N ASP A 191 14.47 9.44 -7.11
CA ASP A 191 13.86 10.25 -6.04
C ASP A 191 14.02 9.60 -4.65
N LEU A 192 14.06 8.27 -4.56
CA LEU A 192 14.24 7.53 -3.30
C LEU A 192 15.70 7.47 -2.84
N LEU A 193 16.67 7.50 -3.75
CA LEU A 193 18.09 7.29 -3.42
C LEU A 193 18.63 8.28 -2.37
N PRO A 194 18.32 9.59 -2.42
CA PRO A 194 18.75 10.53 -1.37
C PRO A 194 18.18 10.21 0.01
N LEU A 195 17.01 9.57 0.08
CA LEU A 195 16.37 9.18 1.34
C LEU A 195 17.07 7.99 2.01
N ARG A 196 17.85 7.21 1.26
CA ARG A 196 18.51 5.99 1.76
C ARG A 196 19.31 6.25 3.04
N ASP A 197 20.04 7.35 3.08
CA ASP A 197 20.99 7.63 4.14
C ASP A 197 20.34 8.29 5.37
N VAL A 198 19.09 8.76 5.26
CA VAL A 198 18.30 9.32 6.37
C VAL A 198 17.28 8.32 6.93
N CYS A 199 16.85 7.34 6.14
CA CYS A 199 15.96 6.27 6.60
C CYS A 199 16.66 5.34 7.60
N ARG A 200 15.95 4.94 8.65
CA ARG A 200 16.43 4.07 9.72
C ARG A 200 15.57 2.83 9.79
N TRP A 201 15.62 2.01 8.74
CA TRP A 201 14.74 0.85 8.60
C TRP A 201 15.15 -0.34 9.46
N THR A 202 16.44 -0.52 9.73
CA THR A 202 16.97 -1.74 10.38
C THR A 202 17.87 -1.45 11.57
N THR A 203 18.43 -0.25 11.68
CA THR A 203 19.37 0.15 12.73
C THR A 203 19.29 1.65 13.02
N GLY A 204 19.89 2.07 14.13
CA GLY A 204 20.00 3.48 14.52
C GLY A 204 18.72 4.05 15.14
N PHE A 205 18.56 5.36 14.98
CA PHE A 205 17.49 6.14 15.59
C PHE A 205 16.88 7.10 14.58
N TRP A 206 15.56 7.12 14.52
CA TRP A 206 14.81 8.17 13.84
C TRP A 206 14.90 9.45 14.66
N ASP A 207 15.24 10.55 14.01
CA ASP A 207 15.22 11.89 14.60
C ASP A 207 14.05 12.65 13.98
N PHE A 208 12.94 12.72 14.73
CA PHE A 208 11.73 13.42 14.30
C PHE A 208 11.74 14.90 14.67
N GLY A 209 12.86 15.43 15.18
CA GLY A 209 13.01 16.80 15.64
C GLY A 209 13.30 16.91 17.15
N PRO A 210 13.34 18.14 17.69
CA PRO A 210 13.82 18.40 19.05
C PRO A 210 13.09 17.56 20.11
N GLY A 211 13.86 16.73 20.82
CA GLY A 211 13.35 15.86 21.89
C GLY A 211 12.53 14.65 21.42
N GLN A 212 12.43 14.40 20.11
CA GLN A 212 11.65 13.30 19.55
C GLN A 212 12.53 12.32 18.78
N GLN A 213 13.52 11.75 19.47
CA GLN A 213 14.31 10.64 18.96
C GLN A 213 13.65 9.31 19.33
N ARG A 214 13.59 8.38 18.39
CA ARG A 214 13.10 7.01 18.62
C ARG A 214 14.05 6.00 18.02
N LYS A 215 14.24 4.86 18.68
CA LYS A 215 14.99 3.75 18.08
C LYS A 215 14.28 3.29 16.80
N TRP A 216 15.06 2.79 15.84
CA TRP A 216 14.57 2.40 14.52
C TRP A 216 13.31 1.49 14.54
N ASN A 217 13.17 0.63 15.55
CA ASN A 217 12.09 -0.34 15.72
C ASN A 217 10.95 0.12 16.63
N GLU A 218 11.00 1.34 17.18
CA GLU A 218 9.99 1.85 18.13
C GLU A 218 8.75 2.46 17.44
N VAL A 219 8.81 2.75 16.14
CA VAL A 219 7.69 3.36 15.37
C VAL A 219 6.54 2.37 15.18
N GLN A 220 5.46 2.38 15.96
CA GLN A 220 4.37 1.40 15.93
C GLN A 220 3.38 1.58 14.76
N ASN A 221 2.52 0.58 14.52
CA ASN A 221 1.46 0.63 13.50
C ASN A 221 0.22 1.35 14.04
N THR A 222 0.42 2.54 14.61
CA THR A 222 -0.63 3.40 15.15
C THR A 222 -0.78 4.62 14.24
N SER A 223 -1.96 5.25 14.19
CA SER A 223 -2.17 6.42 13.34
C SER A 223 -1.17 7.54 13.62
N LYS A 224 -0.87 7.79 14.91
CA LYS A 224 0.12 8.79 15.34
C LYS A 224 1.53 8.51 14.83
N ASP A 225 1.97 7.26 14.91
CA ASP A 225 3.33 6.89 14.50
C ASP A 225 3.49 6.81 12.98
N ILE A 226 2.43 6.38 12.28
CA ILE A 226 2.36 6.42 10.81
C ILE A 226 2.46 7.88 10.34
N GLU A 227 1.66 8.78 10.92
CA GLU A 227 1.68 10.20 10.58
C GLU A 227 3.05 10.81 10.85
N LEU A 228 3.65 10.52 12.00
CA LEU A 228 4.99 10.99 12.36
C LEU A 228 6.05 10.53 11.35
N LEU A 229 6.06 9.24 11.00
CA LEU A 229 7.00 8.68 10.04
C LEU A 229 6.78 9.27 8.64
N THR A 230 5.52 9.37 8.19
CA THR A 230 5.18 9.95 6.90
C THR A 230 5.64 11.40 6.83
N ASN A 231 5.33 12.23 7.82
CA ASN A 231 5.72 13.64 7.85
C ASN A 231 7.24 13.81 7.79
N TYR A 232 7.98 12.97 8.54
CA TYR A 232 9.43 12.95 8.46
C TYR A 232 9.94 12.64 7.05
N LEU A 233 9.45 11.56 6.43
CA LEU A 233 9.86 11.17 5.08
C LEU A 233 9.52 12.27 4.06
N MET A 234 8.36 12.90 4.18
CA MET A 234 7.96 14.01 3.34
C MET A 234 8.93 15.19 3.50
N VAL A 235 9.23 15.63 4.73
CA VAL A 235 10.17 16.73 4.98
C VAL A 235 11.55 16.42 4.40
N GLN A 236 12.07 15.21 4.62
CA GLN A 236 13.35 14.79 4.06
C GLN A 236 13.32 14.76 2.53
N TYR A 237 12.23 14.27 1.93
CA TYR A 237 12.06 14.25 0.48
C TYR A 237 12.05 15.67 -0.10
N LYS A 238 11.27 16.60 0.48
CA LYS A 238 11.25 18.00 0.04
C LYS A 238 12.64 18.64 0.14
N SER A 239 13.34 18.40 1.25
CA SER A 239 14.68 18.95 1.50
C SER A 239 15.71 18.38 0.53
N LEU A 240 15.80 17.06 0.38
CA LEU A 240 16.90 16.42 -0.36
C LEU A 240 16.68 16.39 -1.88
N VAL A 241 15.42 16.43 -2.33
CA VAL A 241 15.05 16.17 -3.72
C VAL A 241 14.42 17.38 -4.40
N TRP A 242 13.54 18.12 -3.73
CA TRP A 242 12.97 19.35 -4.29
C TRP A 242 13.93 20.53 -4.22
N SER A 243 14.50 20.84 -3.04
CA SER A 243 15.39 22.01 -2.91
C SER A 243 16.65 21.90 -3.79
N ARG A 244 17.13 20.67 -4.00
CA ARG A 244 18.28 20.37 -4.86
C ARG A 244 17.96 20.51 -6.35
N ALA A 245 16.74 20.19 -6.76
CA ALA A 245 16.30 20.37 -8.14
C ALA A 245 16.11 21.86 -8.50
N THR A 246 15.55 22.66 -7.58
CA THR A 246 15.38 24.11 -7.76
C THR A 246 16.73 24.83 -7.83
N SER A 247 17.67 24.48 -6.95
CA SER A 247 19.02 25.06 -6.96
C SER A 247 19.86 24.70 -8.20
N ILE A 248 19.67 23.51 -8.78
CA ILE A 248 20.30 23.14 -10.05
C ILE A 248 19.67 23.91 -11.23
N ALA A 249 18.34 24.07 -11.25
CA ALA A 249 17.63 24.82 -12.28
C ALA A 249 17.96 26.33 -12.26
N GLU A 250 18.28 26.89 -11.08
CA GLU A 250 18.63 28.30 -10.90
C GLU A 250 20.13 28.61 -11.05
N SER A 251 20.97 27.61 -11.33
CA SER A 251 22.41 27.80 -11.52
C SER A 251 22.75 28.73 -12.70
N PRO A 252 23.76 29.63 -12.58
CA PRO A 252 24.00 30.74 -13.51
C PRO A 252 24.43 30.29 -14.92
N THR A 253 24.87 29.04 -15.09
CA THR A 253 25.24 28.48 -16.39
C THR A 253 24.05 28.39 -17.36
N SER A 254 22.82 28.21 -16.86
CA SER A 254 21.61 28.22 -17.71
C SER A 254 21.15 29.63 -18.12
N LYS A 255 21.51 30.65 -17.33
CA LYS A 255 21.20 32.07 -17.62
C LYS A 255 22.19 32.70 -18.60
N GLU A 256 23.45 32.28 -18.59
CA GLU A 256 24.45 32.74 -19.57
C GLU A 256 24.17 32.19 -20.99
N ASP A 257 23.73 30.94 -21.12
CA ASP A 257 23.37 30.37 -22.43
C ASP A 257 22.10 30.99 -23.03
N LYS A 258 21.15 31.43 -22.20
CA LYS A 258 19.97 32.18 -22.66
C LYS A 258 20.34 33.59 -23.12
N LYS A 259 21.18 34.31 -22.39
CA LYS A 259 21.66 35.65 -22.79
C LYS A 259 22.55 35.64 -24.04
N ARG A 260 23.23 34.54 -24.33
CA ARG A 260 24.10 34.41 -25.52
C ARG A 260 23.32 34.09 -26.80
N LYS A 261 22.12 33.51 -26.69
CA LYS A 261 21.22 33.26 -27.84
C LYS A 261 20.36 34.45 -28.24
N GLU A 262 20.15 35.44 -27.36
CA GLU A 262 19.43 36.69 -27.67
C GLU A 262 20.35 37.80 -28.23
N ARG A 263 21.66 37.55 -28.34
CA ARG A 263 22.66 38.52 -28.84
C ARG A 263 23.32 38.12 -30.18
N LYS A 264 22.72 37.17 -30.91
CA LYS A 264 23.07 36.85 -32.30
C LYS A 264 21.83 36.91 -33.16
#